data_AF-A0A3D8HQL1-F1
#
_entry.id   AF-A0A3D8HQL1-F1
#
_cell.length_a   1.000
_cell.length_b   1.000
_cell.length_c   1.000
_cell.angle_alpha   90.00
_cell.angle_beta   90.00
_cell.angle_gamma   90.00
#
_symmetry.space_group_name_H-M   'P 1'
#
loop_
_entity.id
_entity.type
_entity.pdbx_description
1 polymer ?
#
loop_
_entity_poly.entity_id
_entity_poly.type
_entity_poly.pdbx_seq_one_letter_code
_entity_poly.pdbx_strand_id
1 'polypeptide(L)'
;MSKNPQDIELYKVLYNAYADEIKNLWQRSIFLVAFMVLVWSGYGALQLKAIELKIVENLAQNVQNVETNTLVYIFASLGLCAVIIVLSWLWIAMAKGSKFVQEANEEHIKNFDFQNYDIKNLFCDLDSYEYAEHTDSKNNTKVKTLNPKLKDSLLCCGVLQPYRYSPSKINIALGWVSCLLGIVLFIAHIMSIFCTTLCPIGYAVLVALIIIALYSCLTLIKSRLKGR
;
A
#
# COMPACT_ATOMS: atom_id res chain seq x y z
N MET A 1 5.56 35.02 -27.94
CA MET A 1 5.11 35.17 -26.54
C MET A 1 6.35 35.13 -25.66
N SER A 2 6.94 36.30 -25.39
CA SER A 2 8.11 36.44 -24.53
C SER A 2 7.65 36.17 -23.10
N LYS A 3 8.04 35.04 -22.48
CA LYS A 3 7.76 34.77 -21.07
C LYS A 3 8.48 35.84 -20.24
N ASN A 4 7.75 36.56 -19.40
CA ASN A 4 8.32 37.52 -18.45
C ASN A 4 9.31 36.75 -17.54
N PRO A 5 10.52 37.26 -17.27
CA PRO A 5 11.47 36.63 -16.35
C PRO A 5 10.87 36.20 -15.01
N GLN A 6 9.90 36.98 -14.49
CA GLN A 6 9.20 36.67 -13.24
C GLN A 6 8.35 35.41 -13.32
N ASP A 7 7.66 35.15 -14.44
CA ASP A 7 6.85 33.95 -14.65
C ASP A 7 7.72 32.67 -14.61
N ILE A 8 8.97 32.79 -15.08
CA ILE A 8 9.94 31.69 -15.10
C ILE A 8 10.40 31.37 -13.68
N GLU A 9 10.66 32.39 -12.86
CA GLU A 9 11.02 32.20 -11.44
C GLU A 9 9.88 31.58 -10.66
N LEU A 10 8.66 32.05 -10.87
CA LEU A 10 7.46 31.51 -10.25
C LEU A 10 7.24 30.05 -10.60
N TYR A 11 7.33 29.70 -11.89
CA TYR A 11 7.27 28.31 -12.34
C TYR A 11 8.35 27.44 -11.71
N LYS A 12 9.59 27.94 -11.56
CA LYS A 12 10.67 27.22 -10.87
C LYS A 12 10.33 26.93 -9.41
N VAL A 13 9.71 27.88 -8.69
CA VAL A 13 9.31 27.67 -7.29
C VAL A 13 8.25 26.57 -7.18
N LEU A 14 7.19 26.62 -7.99
CA LEU A 14 6.15 25.57 -7.99
C LEU A 14 6.73 24.20 -8.38
N TYR A 15 7.58 24.16 -9.41
CA TYR A 15 8.22 22.93 -9.84
C TYR A 15 9.17 22.35 -8.78
N ASN A 16 9.90 23.20 -8.06
CA ASN A 16 10.76 22.76 -6.96
C ASN A 16 9.93 22.17 -5.81
N ALA A 17 8.80 22.78 -5.46
CA ALA A 17 7.90 22.24 -4.43
C ALA A 17 7.39 20.84 -4.81
N TYR A 18 6.96 20.65 -6.06
CA TYR A 18 6.57 19.35 -6.60
C TYR A 18 7.72 18.33 -6.59
N ALA A 19 8.93 18.75 -7.00
CA ALA A 19 10.10 17.87 -7.01
C ALA A 19 10.52 17.44 -5.59
N ASP A 20 10.43 18.33 -4.61
CA ASP A 20 10.72 18.02 -3.20
C ASP A 20 9.67 17.11 -2.61
N GLU A 21 8.41 17.24 -3.02
CA GLU A 21 7.37 16.29 -2.66
C GLU A 21 7.73 14.88 -3.17
N ILE A 22 8.07 14.72 -4.46
CA ILE A 22 8.49 13.42 -5.03
C ILE A 22 9.65 12.81 -4.23
N LYS A 23 10.66 13.61 -3.88
CA LYS A 23 11.79 13.13 -3.07
C LYS A 23 11.31 12.66 -1.69
N ASN A 24 10.43 13.41 -1.05
CA ASN A 24 9.85 13.04 0.25
C ASN A 24 9.07 11.72 0.15
N LEU A 25 8.34 11.49 -0.95
CA LEU A 25 7.65 10.21 -1.18
C LEU A 25 8.62 9.04 -1.27
N TRP A 26 9.70 9.20 -2.04
CA TRP A 26 10.73 8.18 -2.16
C TRP A 26 11.40 7.91 -0.81
N GLN A 27 11.74 8.94 -0.05
CA GLN A 27 12.35 8.82 1.27
C GLN A 27 11.43 8.07 2.24
N ARG A 28 10.14 8.42 2.31
CA ARG A 28 9.14 7.74 3.15
C ARG A 28 8.97 6.27 2.75
N SER A 29 9.00 5.96 1.45
CA SER A 29 8.92 4.58 0.98
C SER A 29 10.18 3.78 1.31
N ILE A 30 11.37 4.34 1.15
CA ILE A 30 12.65 3.66 1.47
C ILE A 30 12.70 3.30 2.96
N PHE A 31 12.23 4.21 3.82
CA PHE A 31 12.11 3.96 5.26
C PHE A 31 11.26 2.72 5.54
N LEU A 32 10.09 2.61 4.89
CA LEU A 32 9.19 1.48 5.11
C LEU A 32 9.72 0.16 4.51
N VAL A 33 10.44 0.23 3.38
CA VAL A 33 11.14 -0.92 2.78
C VAL A 33 12.10 -1.54 3.80
N ALA A 34 12.84 -0.72 4.57
CA ALA A 34 13.78 -1.23 5.57
C ALA A 34 13.08 -2.08 6.66
N PHE A 35 11.93 -1.64 7.17
CA PHE A 35 11.14 -2.44 8.12
C PHE A 35 10.61 -3.72 7.49
N MET A 36 10.18 -3.65 6.22
CA MET A 36 9.71 -4.84 5.52
C MET A 36 10.80 -5.87 5.36
N VAL A 37 11.99 -5.46 4.90
CA VAL A 37 13.13 -6.35 4.79
C VAL A 37 13.48 -6.96 6.16
N LEU A 38 13.44 -6.17 7.24
CA LEU A 38 13.70 -6.66 8.59
C LEU A 38 12.70 -7.74 9.00
N VAL A 39 11.39 -7.49 8.86
CA VAL A 39 10.36 -8.44 9.29
C VAL A 39 10.37 -9.70 8.40
N TRP A 40 10.55 -9.56 7.09
CA TRP A 40 10.70 -10.70 6.18
C TRP A 40 11.95 -11.54 6.48
N SER A 41 13.07 -10.89 6.81
CA SER A 41 14.30 -11.58 7.20
C SER A 41 14.15 -12.28 8.55
N GLY A 42 13.51 -11.61 9.52
CA GLY A 42 13.21 -12.19 10.83
C GLY A 42 12.28 -13.40 10.73
N TYR A 43 11.25 -13.32 9.88
CA TYR A 43 10.38 -14.44 9.55
C TYR A 43 11.17 -15.61 8.92
N GLY A 44 12.02 -15.32 7.94
CA GLY A 44 12.86 -16.34 7.30
C GLY A 44 13.82 -17.03 8.28
N ALA A 45 14.48 -16.26 9.15
CA ALA A 45 15.39 -16.79 10.17
C ALA A 45 14.66 -17.70 11.17
N LEU A 46 13.47 -17.30 11.62
CA LEU A 46 12.63 -18.10 12.51
C LEU A 46 12.23 -19.42 11.84
N GLN A 47 11.89 -19.39 10.56
CA GLN A 47 11.46 -20.58 9.83
C GLN A 47 12.63 -21.56 9.59
N LEU A 48 13.83 -21.07 9.32
CA LEU A 48 15.03 -21.91 9.22
C LEU A 48 15.30 -22.66 10.53
N LYS A 49 15.17 -21.97 11.67
CA LYS A 49 15.33 -22.58 13.00
C LYS A 49 14.25 -23.61 13.30
N ALA A 50 13.00 -23.33 12.92
CA ALA A 50 11.91 -24.29 13.05
C ALA A 50 12.13 -25.56 12.21
N ILE A 51 12.69 -25.44 11.00
CA ILE A 51 13.01 -26.57 10.12
C ILE A 51 14.18 -27.39 10.71
N GLU A 52 15.25 -26.72 11.14
CA GLU A 52 16.42 -27.37 11.75
C GLU A 52 16.01 -28.23 12.95
N LEU A 53 15.14 -27.71 13.82
CA LEU A 53 14.66 -28.42 15.01
C LEU A 53 13.84 -29.66 14.63
N LYS A 54 12.96 -29.56 13.62
CA LYS A 54 12.19 -30.70 13.09
C LYS A 54 13.07 -31.78 12.45
N ILE A 55 14.16 -31.39 11.78
CA ILE A 55 15.09 -32.36 11.16
C ILE A 55 15.82 -33.17 12.24
N VAL A 56 16.34 -32.48 13.27
CA VAL A 56 17.03 -33.13 14.40
C VAL A 56 16.09 -34.08 15.15
N GLU A 57 14.84 -33.68 15.36
CA GLU A 57 13.81 -34.52 15.98
C GLU A 57 13.58 -35.83 15.21
N ASN A 58 13.38 -35.74 13.89
CA ASN A 58 13.16 -36.91 13.04
C ASN A 58 14.35 -37.87 13.04
N LEU A 59 15.56 -37.37 13.27
CA LEU A 59 16.78 -38.19 13.32
C LEU A 59 17.02 -38.84 14.69
N ALA A 60 16.54 -38.23 15.79
CA ALA A 60 16.88 -38.61 17.15
C ALA A 60 15.85 -39.51 17.88
N GLN A 61 14.69 -39.81 17.28
CA GLN A 61 13.63 -40.73 17.76
C GLN A 61 13.14 -40.61 19.24
N ASN A 62 13.58 -39.65 20.07
CA ASN A 62 13.36 -39.79 21.52
C ASN A 62 13.28 -38.50 22.36
N VAL A 63 12.49 -37.50 21.95
CA VAL A 63 12.29 -36.30 22.80
C VAL A 63 10.80 -36.00 23.00
N GLN A 64 10.28 -36.28 24.20
CA GLN A 64 8.88 -36.02 24.61
C GLN A 64 8.57 -34.52 24.87
N ASN A 65 9.55 -33.61 24.80
CA ASN A 65 9.38 -32.17 25.09
C ASN A 65 9.14 -31.29 23.83
N VAL A 66 8.76 -31.88 22.69
CA VAL A 66 8.82 -31.17 21.39
C VAL A 66 7.51 -30.48 20.99
N GLU A 67 6.37 -30.95 21.50
CA GLU A 67 5.06 -30.41 21.14
C GLU A 67 4.86 -28.95 21.62
N THR A 68 5.34 -28.64 22.82
CA THR A 68 5.29 -27.27 23.39
C THR A 68 6.19 -26.30 22.64
N ASN A 69 7.39 -26.72 22.23
CA ASN A 69 8.32 -25.90 21.49
C ASN A 69 7.78 -25.57 20.08
N THR A 70 7.13 -26.53 19.43
CA THR A 70 6.57 -26.34 18.07
C THR A 70 5.43 -25.32 18.04
N LEU A 71 4.53 -25.33 19.04
CA LEU A 71 3.45 -24.35 19.14
C LEU A 71 3.97 -22.93 19.32
N VAL A 72 5.02 -22.72 20.13
CA VAL A 72 5.64 -21.41 20.32
C VAL A 72 6.17 -20.84 18.99
N TYR A 73 6.81 -21.66 18.15
CA TYR A 73 7.26 -21.23 16.81
C TYR A 73 6.09 -20.87 15.90
N ILE A 74 4.99 -21.63 15.94
CA ILE A 74 3.82 -21.35 15.10
C ILE A 74 3.15 -20.04 15.53
N PHE A 75 2.97 -19.80 16.84
CA PHE A 75 2.41 -18.54 17.34
C PHE A 75 3.33 -17.35 17.04
N ALA A 76 4.65 -17.50 17.18
CA ALA A 76 5.61 -16.48 16.82
C ALA A 76 5.58 -16.17 15.31
N SER A 77 5.46 -17.19 14.47
CA SER A 77 5.31 -17.06 13.01
C SER A 77 4.01 -16.35 12.63
N LEU A 78 2.91 -16.68 13.32
CA LEU A 78 1.60 -16.05 13.11
C LEU A 78 1.64 -14.56 13.48
N GLY A 79 2.28 -14.22 14.60
CA GLY A 79 2.52 -12.84 15.01
C GLY A 79 3.33 -12.06 13.97
N LEU A 80 4.42 -12.63 13.46
CA LEU A 80 5.22 -12.01 12.40
C LEU A 80 4.43 -11.83 11.11
N CYS A 81 3.61 -12.82 10.70
CA CYS A 81 2.73 -12.68 9.54
C CYS A 81 1.71 -11.55 9.71
N ALA A 82 1.12 -11.41 10.91
CA ALA A 82 0.21 -10.30 11.20
C ALA A 82 0.92 -8.93 11.08
N VAL A 83 2.15 -8.82 11.58
CA VAL A 83 2.98 -7.61 11.42
C VAL A 83 3.27 -7.31 9.95
N ILE A 84 3.62 -8.33 9.14
CA ILE A 84 3.83 -8.18 7.69
C ILE A 84 2.57 -7.62 7.00
N ILE A 85 1.39 -8.15 7.35
CA ILE A 85 0.12 -7.68 6.77
C ILE A 85 -0.13 -6.22 7.16
N VAL A 86 0.00 -5.86 8.44
CA VAL A 86 -0.21 -4.48 8.93
C VAL A 86 0.75 -3.50 8.25
N LEU A 87 2.04 -3.82 8.18
CA LEU A 87 3.02 -2.99 7.50
C LEU A 87 2.72 -2.87 6.00
N SER A 88 2.14 -3.90 5.38
CA SER A 88 1.80 -3.88 3.94
C SER A 88 0.61 -2.96 3.67
N TRP A 89 -0.37 -2.95 4.57
CA TRP A 89 -1.49 -2.01 4.52
C TRP A 89 -1.02 -0.57 4.74
N LEU A 90 -0.12 -0.35 5.70
CA LEU A 90 0.51 0.95 5.93
C LEU A 90 1.26 1.42 4.67
N TRP A 91 1.96 0.52 3.98
CA TRP A 91 2.66 0.84 2.73
C TRP A 91 1.68 1.30 1.65
N ILE A 92 0.59 0.57 1.45
CA ILE A 92 -0.43 0.92 0.46
C ILE A 92 -1.07 2.27 0.80
N ALA A 93 -1.41 2.51 2.07
CA ALA A 93 -2.00 3.76 2.53
C ALA A 93 -1.06 4.95 2.31
N MET A 94 0.21 4.80 2.68
CA MET A 94 1.24 5.81 2.46
C MET A 94 1.41 6.13 0.98
N ALA A 95 1.47 5.11 0.11
CA ALA A 95 1.64 5.31 -1.33
C ALA A 95 0.42 5.98 -1.98
N LYS A 96 -0.81 5.70 -1.50
CA LYS A 96 -2.03 6.37 -1.94
C LYS A 96 -2.08 7.84 -1.52
N GLY A 97 -1.80 8.13 -0.23
CA GLY A 97 -1.76 9.51 0.26
C GLY A 97 -0.71 10.33 -0.47
N SER A 98 0.44 9.73 -0.73
CA SER A 98 1.51 10.32 -1.53
C SER A 98 1.08 10.66 -2.97
N LYS A 99 0.27 9.79 -3.60
CA LYS A 99 -0.25 10.04 -4.95
C LYS A 99 -1.28 11.16 -4.99
N PHE A 100 -2.12 11.24 -3.96
CA PHE A 100 -3.14 12.27 -3.83
C PHE A 100 -2.52 13.68 -3.85
N VAL A 101 -1.46 13.88 -3.08
CA VAL A 101 -0.79 15.19 -3.00
C VAL A 101 -0.05 15.53 -4.30
N GLN A 102 0.54 14.55 -4.99
CA GLN A 102 1.13 14.76 -6.32
C GLN A 102 0.12 15.28 -7.34
N GLU A 103 -1.05 14.65 -7.40
CA GLU A 103 -2.09 15.04 -8.37
C GLU A 103 -2.70 16.39 -8.04
N ALA A 104 -2.82 16.72 -6.75
CA ALA A 104 -3.23 18.05 -6.30
C ALA A 104 -2.24 19.12 -6.81
N ASN A 105 -0.93 18.88 -6.66
CA ASN A 105 0.10 19.80 -7.12
C ASN A 105 0.20 19.89 -8.67
N GLU A 106 0.03 18.77 -9.39
CA GLU A 106 -0.04 18.77 -10.85
C GLU A 106 -1.24 19.56 -11.37
N GLU A 107 -2.41 19.39 -10.76
CA GLU A 107 -3.62 20.15 -11.10
C GLU A 107 -3.46 21.64 -10.75
N HIS A 108 -2.84 21.94 -9.61
CA HIS A 108 -2.52 23.31 -9.21
C HIS A 108 -1.62 24.02 -10.23
N ILE A 109 -0.50 23.40 -10.62
CA ILE A 109 0.44 23.97 -11.61
C ILE A 109 -0.26 24.19 -12.96
N LYS A 110 -1.14 23.28 -13.37
CA LYS A 110 -1.87 23.38 -14.65
C LYS A 110 -2.87 24.53 -14.67
N ASN A 111 -3.54 24.78 -13.55
CA ASN A 111 -4.59 25.80 -13.43
C ASN A 111 -4.06 27.14 -12.89
N PHE A 112 -2.77 27.25 -12.61
CA PHE A 112 -2.16 28.43 -12.02
C PHE A 112 -2.12 29.59 -13.02
N ASP A 113 -2.73 30.72 -12.65
CA ASP A 113 -2.68 31.97 -13.43
C ASP A 113 -1.43 32.78 -13.08
N PHE A 114 -0.47 32.81 -14.02
CA PHE A 114 0.78 33.56 -13.86
C PHE A 114 0.61 35.08 -13.99
N GLN A 115 -0.51 35.58 -14.55
CA GLN A 115 -0.72 37.01 -14.78
C GLN A 115 -1.35 37.73 -13.58
N ASN A 116 -2.21 37.05 -12.82
CA ASN A 116 -2.87 37.59 -11.62
C ASN A 116 -2.67 36.66 -10.41
N TYR A 117 -1.41 36.47 -10.00
CA TYR A 117 -1.10 35.64 -8.85
C TYR A 117 -1.17 36.42 -7.53
N ASP A 118 -1.68 35.76 -6.49
CA ASP A 118 -1.66 36.22 -5.10
C ASP A 118 -0.80 35.24 -4.28
N ILE A 119 -0.15 35.69 -3.21
CA ILE A 119 0.73 34.85 -2.37
C ILE A 119 -0.04 33.64 -1.82
N LYS A 120 -1.34 33.79 -1.53
CA LYS A 120 -2.18 32.69 -1.05
C LYS A 120 -2.40 31.59 -2.10
N ASN A 121 -2.44 31.97 -3.39
CA ASN A 121 -2.67 31.05 -4.49
C ASN A 121 -1.36 30.35 -4.92
N LEU A 122 -0.22 30.77 -4.37
CA LEU A 122 1.08 30.18 -4.65
C LEU A 122 1.16 28.72 -4.18
N PHE A 123 0.53 28.43 -3.04
CA PHE A 123 0.51 27.09 -2.46
C PHE A 123 -0.76 26.35 -2.89
N CYS A 124 -0.62 25.05 -3.15
CA CYS A 124 -1.76 24.20 -3.43
C CYS A 124 -2.62 24.05 -2.16
N ASP A 125 -3.89 24.39 -2.26
CA ASP A 125 -4.87 24.12 -1.20
C ASP A 125 -5.45 22.70 -1.39
N LEU A 126 -4.97 21.75 -0.59
CA LEU A 126 -5.41 20.36 -0.64
C LEU A 126 -6.90 20.21 -0.30
N ASP A 127 -7.46 21.07 0.56
CA ASP A 127 -8.89 21.00 0.94
C ASP A 127 -9.77 21.36 -0.25
N SER A 128 -9.37 22.38 -1.02
CA SER A 128 -10.04 22.75 -2.27
C SER A 128 -9.97 21.66 -3.35
N TYR A 129 -8.93 20.84 -3.33
CA TYR A 129 -8.77 19.72 -4.24
C TYR A 129 -9.58 18.50 -3.80
N GLU A 130 -9.62 18.23 -2.48
CA GLU A 130 -10.38 17.12 -1.89
C GLU A 130 -11.90 17.34 -1.95
N TYR A 131 -12.36 18.57 -1.70
CA TYR A 131 -13.77 18.92 -1.60
C TYR A 131 -14.18 19.94 -2.66
N ALA A 132 -15.19 19.57 -3.46
CA ALA A 132 -15.89 20.50 -4.32
C ALA A 132 -16.93 21.27 -3.49
N GLU A 133 -16.82 22.59 -3.47
CA GLU A 133 -17.81 23.48 -2.87
C GLU A 133 -18.96 23.72 -3.86
N HIS A 134 -20.18 23.35 -3.47
CA HIS A 134 -21.39 23.64 -4.24
C HIS A 134 -22.34 24.51 -3.43
N THR A 135 -22.95 25.48 -4.09
CA THR A 135 -24.02 26.30 -3.48
C THR A 135 -25.34 25.57 -3.67
N ASP A 136 -25.97 25.14 -2.57
CA ASP A 136 -27.29 24.52 -2.65
C ASP A 136 -28.33 25.61 -2.95
N SER A 137 -28.90 25.56 -4.16
CA SER A 137 -29.88 26.52 -4.66
C SER A 137 -31.17 26.57 -3.84
N LYS A 138 -31.45 25.58 -2.99
CA LYS A 138 -32.65 25.58 -2.13
C LYS A 138 -32.46 26.34 -0.83
N ASN A 139 -31.24 26.34 -0.27
CA ASN A 139 -30.98 26.82 1.09
C ASN A 139 -29.93 27.94 1.16
N ASN A 140 -29.40 28.42 0.02
CA ASN A 140 -28.28 29.37 -0.06
C ASN A 140 -27.11 29.00 0.86
N THR A 141 -26.90 27.70 1.10
CA THR A 141 -25.87 27.20 2.00
C THR A 141 -24.76 26.57 1.19
N LYS A 142 -23.50 26.87 1.54
CA LYS A 142 -22.31 26.25 0.96
C LYS A 142 -22.16 24.84 1.52
N VAL A 143 -22.26 23.83 0.66
CA VAL A 143 -22.07 22.42 1.02
C VAL A 143 -20.78 21.93 0.38
N LYS A 144 -19.86 21.41 1.20
CA LYS A 144 -18.66 20.72 0.73
C LYS A 144 -19.02 19.27 0.44
N THR A 145 -18.75 18.83 -0.79
CA THR A 145 -18.92 17.43 -1.19
C THR A 145 -17.60 16.90 -1.70
N LEU A 146 -17.31 15.61 -1.47
CA LEU A 146 -16.08 14.99 -1.97
C LEU A 146 -16.00 15.19 -3.49
N ASN A 147 -14.85 15.66 -3.97
CA ASN A 147 -14.62 15.93 -5.38
C ASN A 147 -14.99 14.68 -6.20
N PRO A 148 -15.84 14.79 -7.24
CA PRO A 148 -16.28 13.65 -8.04
C PRO A 148 -15.10 12.92 -8.71
N LYS A 149 -13.97 13.62 -8.97
CA LYS A 149 -12.71 12.99 -9.42
C LYS A 149 -12.11 12.03 -8.39
N LEU A 150 -12.37 12.27 -7.11
CA LEU A 150 -11.90 11.47 -5.96
C LEU A 150 -12.91 10.43 -5.47
N LYS A 151 -14.19 10.57 -5.82
CA LYS A 151 -15.29 9.74 -5.31
C LYS A 151 -15.12 8.25 -5.63
N ASP A 152 -14.52 7.92 -6.78
CA ASP A 152 -14.19 6.53 -7.12
C ASP A 152 -12.91 6.03 -6.39
N SER A 153 -12.08 6.91 -5.85
CA SER A 153 -10.75 6.63 -5.31
C SER A 153 -10.74 6.28 -3.80
N LEU A 154 -11.65 6.87 -3.03
CA LEU A 154 -11.52 6.94 -1.56
C LEU A 154 -11.79 5.62 -0.83
N LEU A 155 -12.77 4.83 -1.28
CA LEU A 155 -13.14 3.56 -0.64
C LEU A 155 -13.06 2.34 -1.57
N CYS A 156 -13.01 2.56 -2.89
CA CYS A 156 -13.03 1.49 -3.87
C CYS A 156 -12.07 1.74 -5.00
N CYS A 157 -10.76 1.59 -4.71
CA CYS A 157 -9.86 1.09 -5.74
C CYS A 157 -9.77 1.98 -7.03
N GLY A 158 -10.28 3.21 -7.01
CA GLY A 158 -10.38 4.08 -8.17
C GLY A 158 -9.05 4.72 -8.50
N VAL A 159 -8.79 4.76 -9.81
CA VAL A 159 -7.52 5.18 -10.38
C VAL A 159 -7.57 6.69 -10.54
N LEU A 160 -7.03 7.40 -9.53
CA LEU A 160 -6.41 8.73 -9.67
C LEU A 160 -5.67 8.79 -11.04
N GLN A 161 -6.00 9.77 -11.91
CA GLN A 161 -5.74 9.71 -13.36
C GLN A 161 -4.23 9.58 -13.67
N PRO A 162 -3.79 8.54 -14.41
CA PRO A 162 -2.37 8.21 -14.48
C PRO A 162 -1.62 8.84 -15.67
N TYR A 163 -0.43 9.38 -15.40
CA TYR A 163 0.70 9.24 -16.33
C TYR A 163 1.26 7.79 -16.25
N ARG A 164 1.85 7.30 -17.36
CA ARG A 164 2.02 5.85 -17.70
C ARG A 164 2.67 4.99 -16.59
N TYR A 165 3.71 5.48 -15.92
CA TYR A 165 4.35 4.83 -14.76
C TYR A 165 4.70 5.89 -13.71
N SER A 166 4.05 5.85 -12.54
CA SER A 166 4.40 6.71 -11.39
C SER A 166 5.08 5.86 -10.31
N PRO A 167 6.13 6.36 -9.63
CA PRO A 167 6.76 5.68 -8.50
C PRO A 167 5.78 5.17 -7.43
N SER A 168 4.68 5.91 -7.21
CA SER A 168 3.62 5.50 -6.28
C SER A 168 2.96 4.18 -6.70
N LYS A 169 2.75 3.93 -8.00
CA LYS A 169 2.15 2.67 -8.48
C LYS A 169 3.00 1.46 -8.16
N ILE A 170 4.32 1.59 -8.28
CA ILE A 170 5.27 0.52 -7.95
C ILE A 170 5.17 0.21 -6.45
N ASN A 171 5.16 1.24 -5.61
CA ASN A 171 5.02 1.07 -4.16
C ASN A 171 3.68 0.44 -3.76
N ILE A 172 2.57 0.85 -4.38
CA ILE A 172 1.25 0.22 -4.18
C ILE A 172 1.29 -1.25 -4.57
N ALA A 173 1.88 -1.57 -5.73
CA ALA A 173 1.99 -2.96 -6.20
C ALA A 173 2.84 -3.82 -5.26
N LEU A 174 3.99 -3.32 -4.80
CA LEU A 174 4.85 -4.00 -3.83
C LEU A 174 4.12 -4.25 -2.51
N GLY A 175 3.36 -3.27 -2.02
CA GLY A 175 2.52 -3.43 -0.84
C GLY A 175 1.48 -4.53 -0.99
N TRP A 176 0.79 -4.60 -2.14
CA TRP A 176 -0.18 -5.67 -2.43
C TRP A 176 0.46 -7.05 -2.52
N VAL A 177 1.61 -7.18 -3.20
CA VAL A 177 2.33 -8.45 -3.31
C VAL A 177 2.78 -8.93 -1.92
N SER A 178 3.36 -8.04 -1.11
CA SER A 178 3.76 -8.36 0.27
C SER A 178 2.56 -8.76 1.13
N CYS A 179 1.45 -8.03 1.05
CA CYS A 179 0.22 -8.36 1.78
C CYS A 179 -0.32 -9.73 1.38
N LEU A 180 -0.33 -10.03 0.09
CA LEU A 180 -0.81 -11.30 -0.44
C LEU A 180 0.03 -12.47 0.08
N LEU A 181 1.35 -12.35 0.00
CA LEU A 181 2.27 -13.36 0.54
C LEU A 181 2.09 -13.52 2.05
N GLY A 182 1.95 -12.43 2.79
CA GLY A 182 1.68 -12.45 4.24
C GLY A 182 0.38 -13.18 4.58
N ILE A 183 -0.71 -12.94 3.84
CA ILE A 183 -1.99 -13.63 4.02
C ILE A 183 -1.86 -15.13 3.73
N VAL A 184 -1.20 -15.51 2.63
CA VAL A 184 -0.98 -16.92 2.28
C VAL A 184 -0.22 -17.64 3.39
N LEU A 185 0.85 -17.04 3.90
CA LEU A 185 1.65 -17.62 4.98
C LEU A 185 0.87 -17.68 6.30
N PHE A 186 0.11 -16.64 6.63
CA PHE A 186 -0.76 -16.60 7.81
C PHE A 186 -1.76 -17.76 7.78
N ILE A 187 -2.43 -17.95 6.64
CA ILE A 187 -3.36 -19.07 6.45
C ILE A 187 -2.61 -20.41 6.54
N ALA A 188 -1.42 -20.54 5.94
CA ALA A 188 -0.63 -21.77 6.01
C ALA A 188 -0.25 -22.15 7.46
N HIS A 189 0.12 -21.18 8.30
CA HIS A 189 0.40 -21.41 9.72
C HIS A 189 -0.86 -21.79 10.50
N ILE A 190 -1.97 -21.09 10.26
CA ILE A 190 -3.29 -21.47 10.82
C ILE A 190 -3.64 -22.91 10.42
N MET A 191 -3.42 -23.28 9.16
CA MET A 191 -3.61 -24.64 8.68
C MET A 191 -2.69 -25.64 9.34
N SER A 192 -1.45 -25.29 9.67
CA SER A 192 -0.55 -26.18 10.41
C SER A 192 -1.07 -26.48 11.82
N ILE A 193 -1.78 -25.54 12.46
CA ILE A 193 -2.45 -25.75 13.76
C ILE A 193 -3.69 -26.63 13.58
N PHE A 194 -4.45 -26.42 12.50
CA PHE A 194 -5.65 -27.20 12.24
C PHE A 194 -5.35 -28.60 11.68
N CYS A 195 -4.24 -28.81 10.97
CA CYS A 195 -3.88 -30.11 10.40
C CYS A 195 -3.40 -31.10 11.47
N THR A 196 -2.95 -30.63 12.63
CA THR A 196 -2.75 -31.50 13.80
C THR A 196 -4.08 -31.89 14.47
N THR A 197 -5.21 -31.29 14.08
CA THR A 197 -6.52 -31.47 14.74
C THR A 197 -7.70 -31.85 13.82
N LEU A 198 -7.64 -31.67 12.49
CA LEU A 198 -8.77 -31.84 11.54
C LEU A 198 -8.38 -32.46 10.17
N CYS A 199 -9.38 -33.07 9.53
CA CYS A 199 -9.34 -34.00 8.37
C CYS A 199 -8.76 -33.43 7.04
N PRO A 200 -8.07 -34.26 6.20
CA PRO A 200 -7.42 -33.87 4.93
C PRO A 200 -8.31 -33.24 3.85
N ILE A 201 -9.64 -33.38 3.95
CA ILE A 201 -10.58 -32.79 2.96
C ILE A 201 -10.65 -31.26 3.12
N GLY A 202 -10.53 -30.75 4.36
CA GLY A 202 -10.48 -29.30 4.61
C GLY A 202 -9.24 -28.64 4.01
N TYR A 203 -8.12 -29.38 3.95
CA TYR A 203 -6.87 -28.92 3.36
C TYR A 203 -7.00 -28.64 1.85
N ALA A 204 -7.60 -29.57 1.10
CA ALA A 204 -7.74 -29.42 -0.36
C ALA A 204 -8.65 -28.23 -0.73
N VAL A 205 -9.75 -28.04 -0.01
CA VAL A 205 -10.70 -26.93 -0.23
C VAL A 205 -10.02 -25.58 0.01
N LEU A 206 -9.19 -25.49 1.04
CA LEU A 206 -8.57 -24.23 1.43
C LEU A 206 -7.36 -23.87 0.56
N VAL A 207 -6.58 -24.85 0.09
CA VAL A 207 -5.56 -24.62 -0.96
C VAL A 207 -6.22 -24.11 -2.24
N ALA A 208 -7.38 -24.66 -2.62
CA ALA A 208 -8.13 -24.17 -3.77
C ALA A 208 -8.61 -22.72 -3.56
N LEU A 209 -9.09 -22.37 -2.37
CA LEU A 209 -9.48 -20.99 -2.03
C LEU A 209 -8.30 -20.01 -2.07
N ILE A 210 -7.11 -20.43 -1.61
CA ILE A 210 -5.88 -19.62 -1.73
C ILE A 210 -5.53 -19.39 -3.21
N ILE A 211 -5.56 -20.43 -4.04
CA ILE A 211 -5.27 -20.31 -5.47
C ILE A 211 -6.29 -19.38 -6.14
N ILE A 212 -7.57 -19.48 -5.78
CA ILE A 212 -8.62 -18.58 -6.27
C ILE A 212 -8.38 -17.14 -5.80
N ALA A 213 -7.98 -16.93 -4.53
CA ALA A 213 -7.63 -15.62 -3.98
C ALA A 213 -6.40 -15.01 -4.67
N LEU A 214 -5.37 -15.81 -4.95
CA LEU A 214 -4.19 -15.42 -5.71
C LEU A 214 -4.56 -15.04 -7.15
N TYR A 215 -5.39 -15.85 -7.81
CA TYR A 215 -5.85 -15.58 -9.18
C TYR A 215 -6.75 -14.34 -9.27
N SER A 216 -7.66 -14.16 -8.31
CA SER A 216 -8.50 -12.96 -8.21
C SER A 216 -7.68 -11.71 -7.88
N CYS A 217 -6.65 -11.82 -7.03
CA CYS A 217 -5.70 -10.74 -6.77
C CYS A 217 -4.88 -10.40 -8.04
N LEU A 218 -4.37 -11.39 -8.76
CA LEU A 218 -3.64 -11.19 -10.02
C LEU A 218 -4.51 -10.58 -11.12
N THR A 219 -5.77 -11.01 -11.23
CA THR A 219 -6.72 -10.42 -12.19
C THR A 219 -7.13 -9.00 -11.79
N LEU A 220 -7.27 -8.72 -10.49
CA LEU A 220 -7.44 -7.36 -9.97
C LEU A 220 -6.21 -6.49 -10.31
N ILE A 221 -5.00 -6.94 -9.99
CA ILE A 221 -3.75 -6.23 -10.33
C ILE A 221 -3.65 -5.99 -11.84
N LYS A 222 -3.94 -7.01 -12.67
CA LYS A 222 -3.94 -6.92 -14.14
C LYS A 222 -4.99 -5.92 -14.65
N SER A 223 -6.19 -5.92 -14.06
CA SER A 223 -7.26 -4.96 -14.40
C SER A 223 -6.90 -3.53 -14.00
N ARG A 224 -6.11 -3.35 -12.93
CA ARG A 224 -5.65 -2.05 -12.41
C ARG A 224 -4.40 -1.52 -13.12
N LEU A 225 -3.58 -2.40 -13.69
CA LEU A 225 -2.39 -2.04 -14.49
C LEU A 225 -2.71 -1.73 -15.96
N LYS A 226 -3.83 -2.24 -16.48
CA LYS A 226 -4.32 -1.88 -17.81
C LYS A 226 -4.94 -0.49 -17.75
N GLY A 227 -4.07 0.53 -17.71
CA GLY A 227 -4.46 1.91 -17.91
C GLY A 227 -5.27 2.04 -19.21
N ARG A 228 -6.42 2.69 -19.11
CA ARG A 228 -6.97 3.39 -20.27
C ARG A 228 -6.09 4.58 -20.59
#